data_AF-A0AAN8EY82-F1
#
_entry.id   AF-A0AAN8EY82-F1
#
_cell.length_a   1.000
_cell.length_b   1.000
_cell.length_c   1.000
_cell.angle_alpha   90.00
_cell.angle_beta   90.00
_cell.angle_gamma   90.00
#
_symmetry.space_group_name_H-M   'P 1'
#
loop_
_entity.id
_entity.type
_entity.pdbx_description
1 polymer ?
#
loop_
_entity_poly.entity_id
_entity_poly.type
_entity_poly.pdbx_seq_one_letter_code
_entity_poly.pdbx_strand_id
1 'polypeptide(L)'
;LGIVIATVIHPGDSTIKEGHTKQALPSHGKIFHKIGDVLRNMFTENLIRSMFQQQQTVYKLIEKNATEEAALIWMDGMNVIGITIFSTALGAVISVSGDEARPLADFFKALDVVITRFMAAIMWLGPIGIPSMIAQKMLEVKDLVGTFRTLGLFIASVILGNGSIHGFTVTLNF
;
A
#
# COMPACT_ATOMS: atom_id res chain seq x y z
N LEU A 1 -7.48 -9.53 -11.87
CA LEU A 1 -7.43 -11.01 -11.92
C LEU A 1 -6.72 -11.63 -10.70
N GLY A 2 -5.47 -11.23 -10.39
CA GLY A 2 -4.76 -11.78 -9.21
C GLY A 2 -5.49 -11.62 -7.88
N ILE A 3 -6.12 -10.45 -7.62
CA ILE A 3 -6.95 -10.22 -6.43
C ILE A 3 -8.14 -11.19 -6.39
N VAL A 4 -8.83 -11.38 -7.52
CA VAL A 4 -10.01 -12.27 -7.62
C VAL A 4 -9.61 -13.72 -7.34
N ILE A 5 -8.52 -14.19 -7.93
CA ILE A 5 -8.00 -15.56 -7.72
C ILE A 5 -7.59 -15.75 -6.25
N ALA A 6 -6.89 -14.78 -5.65
CA ALA A 6 -6.53 -14.84 -4.24
C ALA A 6 -7.77 -14.85 -3.33
N THR A 7 -8.82 -14.09 -3.65
CA THR A 7 -10.09 -14.12 -2.90
C THR A 7 -10.92 -15.38 -3.13
N VAL A 8 -10.68 -16.17 -4.18
CA VAL A 8 -11.37 -17.46 -4.36
C VAL A 8 -10.61 -18.55 -3.63
N ILE A 9 -9.28 -18.58 -3.77
CA ILE A 9 -8.40 -19.60 -3.20
C ILE A 9 -8.23 -19.41 -1.68
N HIS A 10 -8.41 -18.19 -1.17
CA HIS A 10 -8.18 -17.82 0.23
C HIS A 10 -6.88 -18.41 0.81
N PRO A 11 -5.70 -18.09 0.24
CA PRO A 11 -4.44 -18.56 0.78
C PRO A 11 -4.14 -17.83 2.10
N GLY A 12 -4.53 -18.41 3.22
CA GLY A 12 -4.37 -17.81 4.55
C GLY A 12 -5.31 -18.38 5.59
N ASP A 13 -4.79 -19.03 6.63
CA ASP A 13 -5.60 -19.43 7.80
C ASP A 13 -5.65 -18.26 8.82
N SER A 14 -6.86 -17.93 9.30
CA SER A 14 -7.09 -16.89 10.31
C SER A 14 -6.46 -17.24 11.68
N THR A 15 -6.21 -18.52 11.92
CA THR A 15 -5.70 -19.05 13.20
C THR A 15 -4.21 -18.72 13.42
N ILE A 16 -3.46 -18.42 12.35
CA ILE A 16 -2.02 -18.06 12.41
C ILE A 16 -1.82 -16.57 12.78
N LYS A 17 -2.90 -15.75 12.77
CA LYS A 17 -2.82 -14.30 13.01
C LYS A 17 -2.78 -13.87 14.47
N GLU A 18 -2.93 -14.79 15.43
CA GLU A 18 -3.04 -14.44 16.87
C GLU A 18 -1.73 -13.90 17.49
N GLY A 19 -0.60 -13.92 16.78
CA GLY A 19 0.71 -13.49 17.28
C GLY A 19 1.20 -12.11 16.85
N HIS A 20 0.58 -11.46 15.87
CA HIS A 20 1.08 -10.19 15.34
C HIS A 20 0.23 -9.03 15.86
N THR A 21 0.83 -8.28 16.80
CA THR A 21 0.54 -6.90 17.21
C THR A 21 -0.94 -6.53 17.27
N LYS A 22 -1.40 -6.15 18.46
CA LYS A 22 -2.63 -5.35 18.67
C LYS A 22 -2.49 -4.02 17.92
N GLN A 23 -2.63 -4.04 16.60
CA GLN A 23 -2.86 -2.87 15.80
C GLN A 23 -4.28 -2.43 16.16
N ALA A 24 -4.40 -1.16 16.57
CA ALA A 24 -5.65 -0.54 17.01
C ALA A 24 -6.81 -1.09 16.19
N LEU A 25 -7.85 -1.61 16.88
CA LEU A 25 -8.97 -2.29 16.26
C LEU A 25 -9.33 -1.55 14.97
N PRO A 26 -9.22 -2.19 13.78
CA PRO A 26 -9.77 -1.59 12.59
C PRO A 26 -11.26 -1.51 12.85
N SER A 27 -11.73 -0.28 13.15
CA SER A 27 -13.14 -0.09 13.40
C SER A 27 -13.89 -0.66 12.21
N HIS A 28 -14.90 -1.46 12.50
CA HIS A 28 -15.89 -1.95 11.53
C HIS A 28 -16.74 -0.76 11.06
N GLY A 29 -16.10 0.29 10.56
CA GLY A 29 -16.77 1.37 9.85
C GLY A 29 -17.39 0.81 8.58
N LYS A 30 -18.62 1.20 8.30
CA LYS A 30 -19.32 0.87 7.04
C LYS A 30 -18.39 1.17 5.86
N ILE A 31 -18.45 0.35 4.81
CA ILE A 31 -17.60 0.47 3.60
C ILE A 31 -17.57 1.92 3.07
N PHE A 32 -18.69 2.63 3.15
CA PHE A 32 -18.81 4.04 2.78
C PHE A 32 -17.87 4.98 3.54
N HIS A 33 -17.59 4.75 4.83
CA HIS A 33 -16.62 5.55 5.59
C HIS A 33 -15.19 5.32 5.08
N LYS A 34 -14.84 4.06 4.75
CA LYS A 34 -13.52 3.76 4.19
C LYS A 34 -13.34 4.37 2.81
N ILE A 35 -14.36 4.35 1.96
CA ILE A 35 -14.33 5.06 0.67
C ILE A 35 -14.21 6.57 0.88
N GLY A 36 -14.93 7.13 1.86
CA GLY A 36 -14.81 8.54 2.23
C GLY A 36 -13.41 8.92 2.71
N ASP A 37 -12.78 8.09 3.53
CA ASP A 37 -11.39 8.28 3.99
C ASP A 37 -10.41 8.22 2.80
N VAL A 38 -10.60 7.29 1.86
CA VAL A 38 -9.79 7.23 0.63
C VAL A 38 -9.97 8.48 -0.22
N LEU A 39 -11.20 8.90 -0.49
CA LEU A 39 -11.49 10.09 -1.30
C LEU A 39 -10.91 11.36 -0.66
N ARG A 40 -10.99 11.49 0.67
CA ARG A 40 -10.39 12.63 1.36
C ARG A 40 -8.86 12.58 1.30
N ASN A 41 -8.27 11.38 1.44
CA ASN A 41 -6.83 11.21 1.26
C ASN A 41 -6.40 11.46 -0.20
N MET A 42 -7.26 11.28 -1.21
CA MET A 42 -6.96 11.65 -2.60
C MET A 42 -6.83 13.16 -2.80
N PHE A 43 -7.65 13.96 -2.11
CA PHE A 43 -7.64 15.42 -2.16
C PHE A 43 -7.03 15.98 -0.88
N THR A 44 -5.71 15.88 -0.77
CA THR A 44 -5.03 16.37 0.43
C THR A 44 -5.20 17.87 0.62
N GLU A 45 -5.55 18.26 1.84
CA GLU A 45 -5.64 19.66 2.27
C GLU A 45 -4.24 20.28 2.49
N ASN A 46 -3.21 19.46 2.71
CA ASN A 46 -1.85 19.93 2.95
C ASN A 46 -0.79 18.88 2.56
N LEU A 47 0.08 19.26 1.60
CA LEU A 47 1.12 18.37 1.08
C LEU A 47 2.21 18.06 2.14
N ILE A 48 2.62 19.05 2.93
CA ILE A 48 3.67 18.88 3.95
C ILE A 48 3.17 17.92 5.04
N ARG A 49 1.93 18.10 5.48
CA ARG A 49 1.31 17.17 6.45
C ARG A 49 1.20 15.75 5.87
N SER A 50 0.87 15.63 4.59
CA SER A 50 0.71 14.33 3.91
C SER A 50 1.99 13.49 3.86
N MET A 51 3.15 14.12 3.91
CA MET A 51 4.43 13.40 3.97
C MET A 51 4.58 12.57 5.26
N PHE A 52 3.90 12.97 6.33
CA PHE A 52 4.05 12.36 7.65
C PHE A 52 2.75 11.81 8.25
N GLN A 53 1.58 12.27 7.78
CA GLN A 53 0.28 11.94 8.37
C GLN A 53 -0.80 11.64 7.32
N GLN A 54 -1.73 10.76 7.68
CA GLN A 54 -2.90 10.37 6.88
C GLN A 54 -4.21 10.51 7.68
N GLN A 55 -5.33 10.76 7.00
CA GLN A 55 -6.64 10.85 7.66
C GLN A 55 -7.31 9.49 7.72
N GLN A 56 -7.78 9.10 8.91
CA GLN A 56 -8.56 7.89 9.12
C GLN A 56 -9.72 8.15 10.08
N THR A 57 -10.88 7.55 9.80
CA THR A 57 -12.03 7.58 10.71
C THR A 57 -11.84 6.52 11.80
N VAL A 58 -11.75 6.95 13.06
CA VAL A 58 -11.70 6.07 14.23
C VAL A 58 -12.92 6.29 15.10
N TYR A 59 -13.58 5.20 15.47
CA TYR A 59 -14.74 5.23 16.35
C TYR A 59 -14.27 5.20 17.79
N LYS A 60 -14.67 6.19 18.57
CA LYS A 60 -14.39 6.24 20.01
C LYS A 60 -15.69 5.95 20.76
N LEU A 61 -15.62 5.02 21.70
CA LEU A 61 -16.72 4.79 22.65
C LEU A 61 -16.65 5.87 23.72
N ILE A 62 -17.67 6.71 23.81
CA ILE A 62 -17.81 7.66 24.92
C ILE A 62 -18.50 6.91 26.06
N GLU A 63 -17.75 6.58 27.12
CA GLU A 63 -18.16 5.76 28.28
C GLU A 63 -19.39 6.27 29.05
N LYS A 64 -19.93 7.45 28.73
CA LYS A 64 -21.09 8.01 29.44
C LYS A 64 -22.45 7.82 28.76
N ASN A 65 -22.51 7.44 27.47
CA ASN A 65 -23.79 7.32 26.76
C ASN A 65 -23.90 6.18 25.74
N ALA A 66 -22.91 5.28 25.64
CA ALA A 66 -22.91 4.17 24.67
C ALA A 66 -23.16 4.59 23.19
N THR A 67 -22.96 5.87 22.88
CA THR A 67 -23.03 6.40 21.51
C THR A 67 -21.65 6.26 20.88
N GLU A 68 -21.57 5.54 19.77
CA GLU A 68 -20.37 5.47 18.95
C GLU A 68 -20.28 6.72 18.08
N GLU A 69 -19.30 7.58 18.33
CA GLU A 69 -19.06 8.76 17.48
C GLU A 69 -17.85 8.50 16.57
N ALA A 70 -18.06 8.71 15.27
CA ALA A 70 -17.02 8.61 14.27
C ALA A 70 -16.17 9.89 14.30
N ALA A 71 -14.96 9.81 14.85
CA ALA A 71 -14.04 10.94 14.90
C ALA A 71 -12.97 10.79 13.81
N LEU A 72 -12.73 11.88 13.07
CA LEU A 72 -11.62 11.97 12.13
C LEU A 72 -10.35 12.30 12.89
N ILE A 73 -9.34 11.44 12.76
CA ILE A 73 -8.03 11.66 13.37
C ILE A 73 -6.93 11.62 12.32
N TRP A 74 -5.87 12.37 12.58
CA TRP A 74 -4.62 12.26 11.85
C TRP A 74 -3.80 11.15 12.49
N MET A 75 -3.48 10.13 11.70
CA MET A 75 -2.59 9.05 12.12
C MET A 75 -1.22 9.23 11.47
N ASP A 76 -0.17 8.91 12.22
CA ASP A 76 1.19 8.93 11.69
C ASP A 76 1.32 7.89 10.58
N GLY A 77 1.78 8.34 9.42
CA GLY A 77 1.85 7.57 8.19
C GLY A 77 1.75 8.46 6.96
N MET A 78 2.50 8.14 5.91
CA MET A 78 2.51 8.94 4.68
C MET A 78 1.23 8.72 3.86
N ASN A 79 0.53 9.80 3.51
CA ASN A 79 -0.59 9.75 2.56
C ASN A 79 -0.07 9.65 1.11
N VAL A 80 0.32 8.43 0.71
CA VAL A 80 0.89 8.14 -0.62
C VAL A 80 -0.09 8.46 -1.74
N ILE A 81 -1.39 8.17 -1.55
CA ILE A 81 -2.42 8.37 -2.57
C ILE A 81 -2.55 9.86 -2.92
N GLY A 82 -2.69 10.72 -1.90
CA GLY A 82 -2.83 12.16 -2.09
C GLY A 82 -1.60 12.81 -2.72
N ILE A 83 -0.40 12.43 -2.25
CA ILE A 83 0.86 12.93 -2.84
C ILE A 83 0.96 12.50 -4.31
N THR A 84 0.61 11.25 -4.63
CA THR A 84 0.67 10.74 -6.02
C THR A 84 -0.28 11.49 -6.95
N ILE A 85 -1.52 11.74 -6.53
CA ILE A 85 -2.51 12.46 -7.35
C ILE A 85 -2.09 13.91 -7.55
N PHE A 86 -1.65 14.59 -6.48
CA PHE A 86 -1.13 15.95 -6.58
C PHE A 86 0.08 16.02 -7.53
N SER A 87 1.06 15.12 -7.38
CA SER A 87 2.25 15.07 -8.25
C SER A 87 1.90 14.75 -9.70
N THR A 88 0.93 13.87 -9.95
CA THR A 88 0.48 13.54 -11.30
C THR A 88 -0.24 14.73 -11.95
N ALA A 89 -1.11 15.42 -11.20
CA ALA A 89 -1.78 16.63 -11.69
C ALA A 89 -0.77 17.75 -11.97
N LEU A 90 0.21 17.96 -11.09
CA LEU A 90 1.30 18.91 -11.31
C LEU A 90 2.10 18.57 -12.58
N GLY A 91 2.47 17.30 -12.77
CA GLY A 91 3.15 16.84 -13.97
C GLY A 91 2.33 17.04 -15.25
N ALA A 92 1.02 16.82 -15.19
CA ALA A 92 0.10 17.07 -16.30
C ALA A 92 -0.04 18.57 -16.61
N VAL A 93 -0.06 19.45 -15.61
CA VAL A 93 -0.08 20.90 -15.83
C VAL A 93 1.25 21.36 -16.47
N ILE A 94 2.39 20.89 -15.96
CA ILE A 94 3.71 21.18 -16.52
C ILE A 94 3.79 20.74 -17.99
N SER A 95 3.21 19.59 -18.34
CA SER A 95 3.27 19.07 -19.71
C SER A 95 2.48 19.89 -20.73
N VAL A 96 1.41 20.57 -20.30
CA VAL A 96 0.60 21.44 -21.17
C VAL A 96 1.04 22.91 -21.17
N SER A 97 1.82 23.34 -20.19
CA SER A 97 2.32 24.73 -20.05
C SER A 97 3.46 25.10 -21.01
N GLY A 98 3.85 24.20 -21.93
CA GLY A 98 4.77 24.51 -23.02
C GLY A 98 6.16 24.97 -22.55
N ASP A 99 6.71 25.98 -23.22
CA ASP A 99 8.12 26.37 -23.07
C ASP A 99 8.42 27.05 -21.73
N GLU A 100 7.44 27.72 -21.13
CA GLU A 100 7.59 28.41 -19.84
C GLU A 100 7.84 27.44 -18.68
N ALA A 101 7.31 26.21 -18.77
CA ALA A 101 7.47 25.18 -17.74
C ALA A 101 8.70 24.28 -17.95
N ARG A 102 9.45 24.43 -19.05
CA ARG A 102 10.65 23.61 -19.35
C ARG A 102 11.68 23.59 -18.23
N PRO A 103 12.06 24.74 -17.60
CA PRO A 103 13.05 24.71 -16.52
C PRO A 103 12.60 23.86 -15.33
N LEU A 104 11.30 23.86 -15.03
CA LEU A 104 10.73 23.06 -13.95
C LEU A 104 10.68 21.57 -14.31
N ALA A 105 10.34 21.23 -15.56
CA ALA A 105 10.36 19.86 -16.05
C ALA A 105 11.78 19.25 -16.02
N ASP A 106 12.79 20.02 -16.46
CA ASP A 106 14.19 19.59 -16.45
C ASP A 106 14.70 19.39 -15.02
N PHE A 107 14.28 20.22 -14.06
CA PHE A 107 14.56 20.01 -12.65
C PHE A 107 14.00 18.68 -12.14
N PHE A 108 12.71 18.37 -12.38
CA PHE A 108 12.13 17.10 -11.95
C PHE A 108 12.78 15.89 -12.63
N LYS A 109 13.17 16.03 -13.91
CA LYS A 109 13.92 14.98 -14.62
C LYS A 109 15.31 14.75 -14.00
N ALA A 110 16.01 15.81 -13.62
CA ALA A 110 17.27 15.69 -12.91
C ALA A 110 17.10 15.01 -11.54
N LEU A 111 16.03 15.37 -10.79
CA LEU A 111 15.68 14.71 -9.54
C LEU A 111 15.41 13.21 -9.73
N ASP A 112 14.66 12.81 -10.76
CA ASP A 112 14.37 11.40 -11.05
C ASP A 112 15.65 10.59 -11.30
N VAL A 113 16.60 11.14 -12.07
CA VAL A 113 17.91 10.52 -12.31
C VAL A 113 18.69 10.36 -11.00
N VAL A 114 18.68 11.39 -10.14
CA VAL A 114 19.35 11.33 -8.83
C VAL A 114 18.68 10.28 -7.95
N ILE A 115 17.36 10.30 -7.81
CA ILE A 115 16.59 9.35 -7.00
C ILE A 115 16.83 7.92 -7.48
N THR A 116 16.83 7.68 -8.79
CA THR A 116 17.12 6.36 -9.36
C THR A 116 18.50 5.85 -8.96
N ARG A 117 19.53 6.71 -8.96
CA ARG A 117 20.87 6.35 -8.49
C ARG A 117 20.90 6.05 -6.99
N PHE A 118 20.19 6.84 -6.18
CA PHE A 118 20.02 6.57 -4.75
C PHE A 118 19.32 5.22 -4.51
N MET A 119 18.26 4.92 -5.25
CA MET A 119 17.54 3.65 -5.15
C MET A 119 18.43 2.47 -5.52
N ALA A 120 19.26 2.59 -6.57
CA ALA A 120 20.24 1.56 -6.92
C ALA A 120 21.22 1.29 -5.76
N ALA A 121 21.69 2.32 -5.06
CA ALA A 121 22.56 2.16 -3.89
C ALA A 121 21.83 1.45 -2.73
N ILE A 122 20.56 1.77 -2.48
CA ILE A 122 19.76 1.12 -1.43
C ILE A 122 19.44 -0.34 -1.81
N MET A 123 19.23 -0.65 -3.10
CA MET A 123 19.00 -2.02 -3.55
C MET A 123 20.18 -2.95 -3.23
N TRP A 124 21.41 -2.43 -3.17
CA TRP A 124 22.58 -3.19 -2.69
C TRP A 124 22.50 -3.59 -1.21
N LEU A 125 21.64 -2.95 -0.40
CA LEU A 125 21.34 -3.38 0.96
C LEU A 125 20.33 -4.54 0.99
N GLY A 126 19.55 -4.73 -0.09
CA GLY A 126 18.59 -5.82 -0.27
C GLY A 126 19.11 -7.22 0.07
N PRO A 127 20.28 -7.67 -0.44
CA PRO A 127 20.84 -8.99 -0.12
C PRO A 127 21.10 -9.21 1.38
N ILE A 128 21.27 -8.16 2.17
CA ILE A 128 21.49 -8.25 3.62
C ILE A 128 20.18 -8.03 4.39
N GLY A 129 19.38 -7.05 3.97
CA GLY A 129 18.14 -6.67 4.64
C GLY A 129 17.03 -7.71 4.50
N ILE A 130 16.86 -8.29 3.31
CA ILE A 130 15.76 -9.24 3.05
C ILE A 130 15.91 -10.51 3.93
N PRO A 131 17.08 -11.19 3.98
CA PRO A 131 17.25 -12.34 4.85
C PRO A 131 17.09 -12.02 6.34
N SER A 132 17.59 -10.86 6.79
CA SER A 132 17.45 -10.41 8.19
C SER A 132 15.99 -10.21 8.59
N MET A 133 15.19 -9.58 7.73
CA MET A 133 13.76 -9.38 7.97
C MET A 133 12.98 -10.70 7.97
N ILE A 134 13.33 -11.63 7.09
CA ILE A 134 12.75 -12.98 7.06
C ILE A 134 13.09 -13.72 8.37
N ALA A 135 14.37 -13.71 8.78
CA ALA A 135 14.80 -14.36 10.02
C ALA A 135 14.05 -13.83 11.25
N GLN A 136 13.92 -12.51 11.38
CA GLN A 136 13.14 -11.89 12.47
C GLN A 136 11.69 -12.38 12.47
N LYS A 137 11.03 -12.41 11.30
CA LYS A 137 9.64 -12.88 11.20
C LYS A 137 9.51 -14.36 11.48
N MET A 138 10.50 -15.19 11.13
CA MET A 138 10.49 -16.62 11.43
C MET A 138 10.63 -16.93 12.92
N LEU A 139 11.32 -16.08 13.70
CA LEU A 139 11.40 -16.24 15.16
C LEU A 139 10.05 -16.00 15.87
N GLU A 140 9.15 -15.22 15.26
CA GLU A 140 7.83 -14.91 15.81
C GLU A 140 6.78 -16.01 15.50
N VAL A 141 7.06 -16.89 14.53
CA VAL A 141 6.10 -17.90 14.05
C VAL A 141 6.14 -19.16 14.93
N LYS A 142 5.01 -19.48 15.56
CA LYS A 142 4.86 -20.69 16.41
C LYS A 142 4.67 -21.99 15.61
N ASP A 143 4.08 -21.90 14.42
CA ASP A 143 3.91 -23.04 13.50
C ASP A 143 4.53 -22.72 12.12
N LEU A 144 5.75 -23.21 11.91
CA LEU A 144 6.46 -23.06 10.65
C LEU A 144 5.78 -23.83 9.51
N VAL A 145 5.30 -25.05 9.77
CA VAL A 145 4.78 -25.94 8.70
C VAL A 145 3.47 -25.38 8.15
N GLY A 146 2.56 -24.92 9.01
CA GLY A 146 1.32 -24.25 8.60
C GLY A 146 1.58 -22.95 7.82
N THR A 147 2.59 -22.18 8.24
CA THR A 147 2.99 -20.93 7.58
C THR A 147 3.59 -21.19 6.19
N PHE A 148 4.47 -22.18 6.07
CA PHE A 148 5.04 -22.60 4.78
C PHE A 148 3.96 -23.12 3.82
N ARG A 149 2.99 -23.90 4.31
CA ARG A 149 1.86 -24.38 3.50
C ARG A 149 1.02 -23.22 2.97
N THR A 150 0.72 -22.25 3.83
CA THR A 150 -0.04 -21.04 3.46
C THR A 150 0.70 -20.20 2.43
N LEU A 151 2.00 -19.96 2.66
CA LEU A 151 2.85 -19.24 1.73
C LEU A 151 2.95 -19.96 0.38
N GLY A 152 3.08 -21.29 0.39
CA GLY A 152 3.10 -22.12 -0.82
C GLY A 152 1.81 -22.00 -1.64
N LEU A 153 0.64 -22.03 -0.98
CA LEU A 153 -0.65 -21.81 -1.63
C LEU A 153 -0.79 -20.39 -2.18
N PHE A 154 -0.28 -19.39 -1.47
CA PHE A 154 -0.23 -18.01 -1.96
C PHE A 154 0.63 -17.91 -3.22
N ILE A 155 1.86 -18.45 -3.19
CA ILE A 155 2.77 -18.46 -4.35
C ILE A 155 2.11 -19.17 -5.53
N ALA A 156 1.49 -20.33 -5.32
CA ALA A 156 0.77 -21.06 -6.37
C ALA A 156 -0.37 -20.22 -6.96
N SER A 157 -1.15 -19.52 -6.12
CA SER A 157 -2.24 -18.64 -6.57
C SER A 157 -1.73 -17.47 -7.42
N VAL A 158 -0.56 -16.90 -7.09
CA VAL A 158 0.07 -15.81 -7.85
C VAL A 158 0.60 -16.32 -9.18
N ILE A 159 1.25 -17.49 -9.20
CA ILE A 159 1.73 -18.13 -10.44
C ILE A 159 0.55 -18.45 -11.37
N LEU A 160 -0.52 -19.03 -10.85
CA LEU A 160 -1.75 -19.28 -11.62
C LEU A 160 -2.36 -17.97 -12.14
N GLY A 161 -2.40 -16.94 -11.31
CA GLY A 161 -2.89 -15.63 -11.70
C GLY A 161 -2.08 -14.97 -12.82
N ASN A 162 -0.75 -15.00 -12.72
CA ASN A 162 0.13 -14.46 -13.75
C ASN A 162 0.12 -15.31 -15.03
N GLY A 163 0.14 -16.64 -14.88
CA GLY A 163 0.07 -17.58 -16.00
C GLY A 163 -1.24 -17.48 -16.79
N SER A 164 -2.37 -17.23 -16.11
CA SER A 164 -3.66 -17.01 -16.77
C SER A 164 -3.67 -15.74 -17.63
N ILE A 165 -2.95 -14.70 -17.22
CA ILE A 165 -2.83 -13.45 -17.99
C ILE A 165 -1.90 -13.67 -19.19
N HIS A 166 -0.76 -14.35 -18.99
CA HIS A 166 0.18 -14.63 -20.08
C HIS A 166 -0.42 -15.58 -21.14
N GLY A 167 -1.16 -16.60 -20.72
CA GLY A 167 -1.88 -17.50 -21.63
C GLY A 167 -2.99 -16.80 -22.43
N PHE A 168 -3.68 -15.83 -21.83
CA PHE A 168 -4.70 -15.02 -22.51
C PHE A 168 -4.09 -14.04 -23.52
N THR A 169 -2.98 -13.37 -23.18
CA THR A 169 -2.28 -12.45 -24.10
C THR A 169 -1.60 -13.17 -25.27
N VAL A 170 -1.08 -14.39 -25.06
CA VAL A 170 -0.50 -15.21 -26.14
C VAL A 170 -1.60 -15.76 -27.07
N THR A 171 -2.77 -16.12 -26.55
CA THR A 171 -3.89 -16.64 -27.36
C THR A 171 -4.57 -15.55 -28.20
N LEU A 172 -4.51 -14.27 -27.80
CA LEU A 172 -5.07 -13.14 -28.56
C LEU A 172 -4.12 -12.55 -29.62
N ASN A 173 -2.86 -12.97 -29.66
CA ASN A 173 -1.89 -12.57 -30.70
C ASN A 173 -1.80 -13.58 -31.86
N PHE A 174 -2.77 -14.48 -31.98
CA PHE A 174 -2.96 -15.39 -33.12
C PHE A 174 -4.37 -15.28 -33.68
#